data_AF-A0A1R0G5S8-F1
#
_entry.id   AF-A0A1R0G5S8-F1
#
_cell.length_a   1.000
_cell.length_b   1.000
_cell.length_c   1.000
_cell.angle_alpha   90.00
_cell.angle_beta   90.00
_cell.angle_gamma   90.00
#
_symmetry.space_group_name_H-M   'P 1'
#
loop_
_entity.id
_entity.type
_entity.pdbx_description
1 polymer ?
#
loop_
_entity_poly.entity_id
_entity_poly.type
_entity_poly.pdbx_seq_one_letter_code
_entity_poly.pdbx_strand_id
1 'polypeptide(L)'
;MNLPENVFENPYKAGQYLQFTMDVQTIVPHLIATLAFYQTFVISEDLAMTNHELALKELIYEETALAEFFAIHDVLACYFGQYGDLDIEAVWLDYVKDFTEQITDADVQDAGQVIFKSFCFRAYKEESVRSEWSDAEII
;
A
#
# COMPACT_ATOMS: atom_id res chain seq x y z
N MET A 1 26.57 6.66 -6.18
CA MET A 1 26.14 5.93 -7.40
C MET A 1 24.67 6.31 -7.59
N ASN A 2 24.33 6.89 -8.74
CA ASN A 2 23.01 7.48 -8.99
C ASN A 2 21.94 6.41 -9.18
N LEU A 3 20.70 6.73 -8.81
CA LEU A 3 19.51 5.88 -8.96
C LEU A 3 19.26 5.52 -10.45
N PRO A 4 18.75 4.32 -10.77
CA PRO A 4 18.41 3.95 -12.15
C PRO A 4 17.17 4.71 -12.66
N GLU A 5 17.16 5.06 -13.95
CA GLU A 5 16.17 5.89 -14.67
C GLU A 5 14.77 5.26 -14.83
N ASN A 6 14.46 4.18 -14.12
CA ASN A 6 13.40 3.24 -14.49
C ASN A 6 12.19 3.30 -13.53
N VAL A 7 12.02 4.40 -12.80
CA VAL A 7 10.92 4.59 -11.84
C VAL A 7 9.53 4.46 -12.50
N PHE A 8 9.45 4.52 -13.83
CA PHE A 8 8.22 4.35 -14.61
C PHE A 8 8.06 2.96 -15.28
N GLU A 9 9.02 2.05 -15.14
CA GLU A 9 8.92 0.70 -15.72
C GLU A 9 8.75 -0.35 -14.60
N ASN A 10 7.51 -0.79 -14.42
CA ASN A 10 7.09 -1.89 -13.55
C ASN A 10 8.09 -3.08 -13.56
N PRO A 11 8.59 -3.53 -12.39
CA PRO A 11 9.55 -4.62 -12.33
C PRO A 11 8.94 -6.02 -12.13
N TYR A 12 7.63 -6.23 -12.15
CA TYR A 12 7.02 -7.51 -11.75
C TYR A 12 6.38 -8.26 -12.93
N LYS A 13 7.13 -9.20 -13.52
CA LYS A 13 6.60 -10.25 -14.40
C LYS A 13 6.10 -11.44 -13.57
N ALA A 14 5.09 -12.15 -14.10
CA ALA A 14 4.63 -13.42 -13.55
C ALA A 14 5.82 -14.36 -13.24
N GLY A 15 5.98 -14.74 -11.97
CA GLY A 15 7.10 -15.55 -11.49
C GLY A 15 8.20 -14.81 -10.73
N GLN A 16 8.17 -13.47 -10.65
CA GLN A 16 8.98 -12.73 -9.68
C GLN A 16 8.26 -12.70 -8.33
N TYR A 17 8.82 -13.41 -7.35
CA TYR A 17 8.43 -13.25 -5.96
C TYR A 17 8.57 -11.78 -5.59
N LEU A 18 7.52 -11.20 -4.99
CA LEU A 18 7.60 -9.93 -4.29
C LEU A 18 8.73 -10.05 -3.27
N GLN A 19 9.87 -9.41 -3.54
CA GLN A 19 10.89 -9.24 -2.53
C GLN A 19 10.34 -8.23 -1.54
N PHE A 20 9.65 -8.72 -0.52
CA PHE A 20 9.51 -8.03 0.74
C PHE A 20 10.93 -7.85 1.29
N THR A 21 11.50 -6.67 1.09
CA THR A 21 12.81 -6.31 1.64
C THR A 21 12.74 -6.14 3.16
N MET A 22 11.53 -6.01 3.71
CA MET A 22 11.25 -5.84 5.13
C MET A 22 10.49 -7.06 5.69
N ASP A 23 10.91 -7.50 6.87
CA ASP A 23 10.29 -8.60 7.61
C ASP A 23 8.87 -8.22 8.10
N VAL A 24 7.92 -9.16 8.03
CA VAL A 24 6.52 -8.90 8.37
C VAL A 24 6.36 -8.46 9.83
N GLN A 25 7.17 -8.97 10.75
CA GLN A 25 7.12 -8.57 12.17
C GLN A 25 7.61 -7.12 12.35
N THR A 26 8.43 -6.64 11.42
CA THR A 26 8.92 -5.26 11.41
C THR A 26 7.89 -4.31 10.80
N ILE A 27 7.20 -4.73 9.73
CA ILE A 27 6.33 -3.83 8.96
C ILE A 27 4.95 -3.63 9.58
N VAL A 28 4.35 -4.67 10.16
CA VAL A 28 2.99 -4.61 10.72
C VAL A 28 2.85 -3.53 11.80
N PRO A 29 3.77 -3.38 12.78
CA PRO A 29 3.70 -2.29 13.74
C PRO A 29 3.69 -0.89 13.11
N HIS A 30 4.44 -0.69 12.03
CA HIS A 30 4.47 0.59 11.32
C HIS A 30 3.19 0.85 10.55
N LEU A 31 2.64 -0.15 9.85
CA LEU A 31 1.33 -0.03 9.19
C LEU A 31 0.21 0.29 10.19
N ILE A 32 0.24 -0.31 11.38
CA ILE A 32 -0.71 0.01 12.45
C ILE A 32 -0.53 1.46 12.90
N ALA A 33 0.72 1.88 13.15
CA ALA A 33 1.02 3.24 13.61
C ALA A 33 0.67 4.32 12.58
N THR A 34 0.76 4.02 11.28
CA THR A 34 0.46 4.95 10.18
C THR A 34 -1.01 4.93 9.73
N LEU A 35 -1.79 3.90 10.12
CA LEU A 35 -3.17 3.74 9.66
C LEU A 35 -4.02 4.99 9.88
N ALA A 36 -4.02 5.56 11.09
CA ALA A 36 -4.85 6.73 11.40
C ALA A 36 -4.47 8.00 10.62
N PHE A 37 -3.24 8.06 10.08
CA PHE A 37 -2.72 9.20 9.31
C PHE A 37 -2.79 8.98 7.81
N TYR A 38 -2.95 7.73 7.39
CA TYR A 38 -3.11 7.39 5.99
C TYR A 38 -4.39 8.00 5.41
N GLN A 39 -5.49 8.07 6.16
CA GLN A 39 -6.68 8.80 5.72
C GLN A 39 -6.42 10.30 5.51
N THR A 40 -5.68 10.93 6.42
CA THR A 40 -5.26 12.33 6.27
C THR A 40 -4.49 12.52 4.97
N PHE A 41 -3.54 11.63 4.68
CA PHE A 41 -2.77 11.65 3.45
C PHE A 41 -3.64 11.48 2.21
N VAL A 42 -4.61 10.54 2.22
CA VAL A 42 -5.53 10.36 1.08
C VAL A 42 -6.38 11.60 0.83
N ILE A 43 -6.81 12.30 1.87
CA ILE A 43 -7.62 13.52 1.74
C ILE A 43 -6.77 14.72 1.27
N SER A 44 -5.56 14.87 1.79
CA SER A 44 -4.75 16.07 1.55
C SER A 44 -3.80 15.95 0.37
N GLU A 45 -3.41 14.73 0.00
CA GLU A 45 -2.28 14.43 -0.88
C GLU A 45 -0.97 15.13 -0.45
N ASP A 46 -0.86 15.52 0.83
CA ASP A 46 0.26 16.28 1.39
C ASP A 46 1.01 15.44 2.43
N LEU A 47 2.15 14.90 1.98
CA LEU A 47 3.04 14.10 2.81
C LEU A 47 3.71 14.93 3.92
N ALA A 48 3.98 16.21 3.68
CA ALA A 48 4.60 17.09 4.67
C ALA A 48 3.64 17.41 5.82
N MET A 49 2.37 17.67 5.50
CA MET A 49 1.30 17.84 6.48
C MET A 49 1.12 16.57 7.31
N THR A 50 1.06 15.41 6.67
CA THR A 50 0.89 14.13 7.37
C THR A 50 2.07 13.80 8.27
N ASN A 51 3.30 14.06 7.81
CA ASN A 51 4.51 13.96 8.64
C ASN A 51 4.48 14.87 9.86
N HIS A 52 3.96 16.09 9.71
CA HIS A 52 3.81 17.00 10.84
C HIS A 52 2.86 16.43 11.90
N GLU A 53 1.71 15.88 11.49
CA GLU A 53 0.75 15.27 12.42
C GLU A 53 1.30 14.01 13.11
N LEU A 54 2.04 13.19 12.38
CA LEU A 54 2.78 12.03 12.93
C LEU A 54 3.79 12.47 13.99
N ALA A 55 4.57 13.52 13.71
CA ALA A 55 5.56 14.06 14.63
C ALA A 55 4.91 14.61 15.93
N LEU A 56 3.71 15.17 15.86
CA LEU A 56 2.94 15.58 17.04
C LEU A 56 2.52 14.41 17.94
N LYS A 57 2.57 13.16 17.42
CA LYS A 57 2.36 11.92 18.19
C LYS A 57 3.66 11.19 18.52
N GLU A 58 4.81 11.83 18.36
CA GLU A 58 6.14 11.23 18.58
C GLU A 58 6.44 10.05 17.63
N LEU A 59 5.71 9.95 16.50
CA LEU A 59 5.97 9.00 15.43
C LEU A 59 6.77 9.71 14.34
N ILE A 60 8.07 9.43 14.27
CA ILE A 60 8.97 10.09 13.33
C ILE A 60 9.48 9.06 12.33
N TYR A 61 9.17 9.30 11.06
CA TYR A 61 9.60 8.47 9.94
C TYR A 61 10.47 9.29 8.99
N GLU A 62 11.43 8.63 8.33
CA GLU A 62 12.02 9.20 7.12
C GLU A 62 10.94 9.25 6.03
N GLU A 63 10.96 10.30 5.20
CA GLU A 63 9.94 10.52 4.17
C GLU A 63 9.80 9.33 3.20
N THR A 64 10.93 8.69 2.87
CA THR A 64 10.98 7.47 2.04
C THR A 64 10.29 6.28 2.69
N ALA A 65 10.48 6.07 4.00
CA ALA A 65 9.84 4.99 4.73
C ALA A 65 8.34 5.24 4.89
N LEU A 66 7.93 6.48 5.17
CA LEU A 66 6.51 6.82 5.25
C LEU A 66 5.80 6.62 3.91
N ALA A 67 6.42 7.05 2.81
CA ALA A 67 5.90 6.84 1.47
C ALA A 67 5.74 5.34 1.15
N GLU A 68 6.68 4.49 1.60
CA GLU A 68 6.59 3.04 1.46
C GLU A 68 5.40 2.47 2.26
N PHE A 69 5.19 2.90 3.51
CA PHE A 69 4.04 2.45 4.29
C PHE A 69 2.70 2.86 3.68
N PHE A 70 2.58 4.09 3.18
CA PHE A 70 1.36 4.54 2.50
C PHE A 70 1.13 3.80 1.17
N ALA A 71 2.18 3.51 0.41
CA ALA A 71 2.06 2.68 -0.78
C ALA A 71 1.57 1.26 -0.46
N ILE A 72 1.93 0.69 0.70
CA ILE A 72 1.41 -0.60 1.16
C ILE A 72 -0.05 -0.49 1.56
N HIS A 73 -0.44 0.57 2.26
CA HIS A 73 -1.84 0.83 2.57
C HIS A 73 -2.70 0.92 1.30
N ASP A 74 -2.22 1.60 0.25
CA ASP A 74 -2.91 1.67 -1.06
C ASP A 74 -3.16 0.29 -1.66
N VAL A 75 -2.13 -0.58 -1.62
CA VAL A 75 -2.21 -1.94 -2.15
C VAL A 75 -3.22 -2.76 -1.37
N LEU A 76 -3.22 -2.65 -0.04
CA LEU A 76 -4.16 -3.34 0.85
C LEU A 76 -5.59 -2.84 0.64
N ALA A 77 -5.81 -1.53 0.61
CA ALA A 77 -7.12 -0.94 0.38
C ALA A 77 -7.71 -1.39 -0.97
N CYS A 78 -6.88 -1.39 -2.01
CA CYS A 78 -7.26 -1.89 -3.34
C CYS A 78 -7.63 -3.39 -3.32
N TYR A 79 -6.86 -4.21 -2.61
CA TYR A 79 -7.17 -5.64 -2.44
C TYR A 79 -8.49 -5.88 -1.71
N PHE A 80 -8.81 -5.04 -0.71
CA PHE A 80 -10.09 -5.07 -0.01
C PHE A 80 -11.25 -4.41 -0.79
N GLY A 81 -11.00 -3.90 -2.00
CA GLY A 81 -12.02 -3.28 -2.84
C GLY A 81 -12.35 -1.83 -2.51
N GLN A 82 -11.54 -1.18 -1.67
CA GLN A 82 -11.73 0.19 -1.19
C GLN A 82 -10.98 1.23 -2.04
N TYR A 83 -10.93 1.03 -3.36
CA TYR A 83 -10.12 1.84 -4.26
C TYR A 83 -10.70 3.23 -4.49
N GLY A 84 -9.91 4.28 -4.21
CA GLY A 84 -10.19 5.66 -4.65
C GLY A 84 -11.19 6.45 -3.82
N ASP A 85 -11.89 5.81 -2.88
CA ASP A 85 -12.96 6.43 -2.09
C ASP A 85 -12.63 6.51 -0.58
N LEU A 86 -11.35 6.40 -0.20
CA LEU A 86 -10.93 6.38 1.22
C LEU A 86 -11.12 7.74 1.93
N ASP A 87 -11.42 8.81 1.19
CA ASP A 87 -11.90 10.09 1.69
C ASP A 87 -13.36 10.02 2.19
N ILE A 88 -14.14 9.04 1.73
CA ILE A 88 -15.49 8.77 2.19
C ILE A 88 -15.43 8.01 3.52
N GLU A 89 -16.01 8.59 4.58
CA GLU A 89 -15.97 8.03 5.93
C GLU A 89 -16.43 6.57 6.01
N ALA A 90 -17.50 6.18 5.31
CA ALA A 90 -17.99 4.80 5.32
C ALA A 90 -16.98 3.81 4.71
N VAL A 91 -16.33 4.19 3.61
CA VAL A 91 -15.30 3.37 2.93
C VAL A 91 -14.05 3.26 3.81
N TRP A 92 -13.65 4.36 4.44
CA TRP A 92 -12.58 4.36 5.42
C TRP A 92 -12.85 3.41 6.59
N LEU A 93 -14.06 3.46 7.16
CA LEU A 93 -14.44 2.58 8.26
C LEU A 93 -14.41 1.10 7.86
N ASP A 94 -14.84 0.77 6.65
CA ASP A 94 -14.75 -0.59 6.11
C ASP A 94 -13.28 -1.01 5.92
N TYR A 95 -12.43 -0.13 5.39
CA TYR A 95 -10.99 -0.38 5.28
C TYR A 95 -10.33 -0.64 6.64
N VAL A 96 -10.61 0.20 7.64
CA VAL A 96 -10.09 0.04 9.00
C VAL A 96 -10.53 -1.29 9.59
N LYS A 97 -11.78 -1.69 9.36
CA LYS A 97 -12.31 -2.98 9.80
C LYS A 97 -11.56 -4.14 9.14
N ASP A 98 -11.47 -4.16 7.81
CA ASP A 98 -10.79 -5.23 7.08
C ASP A 98 -9.29 -5.31 7.45
N PHE A 99 -8.62 -4.17 7.59
CA PHE A 99 -7.24 -4.09 8.05
C PHE A 99 -7.07 -4.65 9.47
N THR A 100 -7.98 -4.29 10.39
CA THR A 100 -7.92 -4.78 11.77
C THR A 100 -8.08 -6.30 11.81
N GLU A 101 -9.12 -6.81 11.13
CA GLU A 101 -9.45 -8.25 11.10
C GLU A 101 -8.36 -9.09 10.43
N GLN A 102 -7.70 -8.59 9.38
CA GLN A 102 -6.81 -9.39 8.54
C GLN A 102 -5.31 -9.11 8.74
N ILE A 103 -4.93 -7.99 9.37
CA ILE A 103 -3.53 -7.61 9.60
C ILE A 103 -3.22 -7.44 11.08
N THR A 104 -4.03 -6.69 11.82
CA THR A 104 -3.71 -6.34 13.22
C THR A 104 -3.97 -7.51 14.18
N ASP A 105 -5.13 -8.14 14.05
CA ASP A 105 -5.55 -9.24 14.93
C ASP A 105 -5.11 -10.62 14.42
N ALA A 106 -4.59 -10.69 13.19
CA ALA A 106 -4.06 -11.90 12.58
C ALA A 106 -2.71 -12.30 13.21
N ASP A 107 -2.38 -13.59 13.15
CA ASP A 107 -1.00 -13.99 13.43
C ASP A 107 -0.05 -13.49 12.32
N VAL A 108 1.24 -13.48 12.61
CA VAL A 108 2.27 -12.95 11.68
C VAL A 108 2.25 -13.69 10.33
N GLN A 109 1.95 -14.99 10.32
CA GLN A 109 1.93 -15.78 9.10
C GLN A 109 0.73 -15.40 8.24
N ASP A 110 -0.44 -15.25 8.83
CA ASP A 110 -1.68 -14.88 8.15
C ASP A 110 -1.64 -13.42 7.67
N ALA A 111 -1.17 -12.49 8.49
CA ALA A 111 -0.93 -11.10 8.08
C ALA A 111 0.05 -11.04 6.89
N GLY A 112 1.14 -11.81 6.94
CA GLY A 112 2.10 -11.92 5.84
C GLY A 112 1.46 -12.45 4.55
N GLN A 113 0.55 -13.42 4.63
CA GLN A 113 -0.18 -13.92 3.47
C GLN A 113 -1.14 -12.90 2.88
N VAL A 114 -1.83 -12.11 3.70
CA VAL A 114 -2.74 -11.06 3.23
C VAL A 114 -1.96 -9.97 2.49
N ILE A 115 -0.86 -9.50 3.07
CA ILE A 115 0.04 -8.53 2.42
C ILE A 115 0.59 -9.13 1.12
N PHE A 116 1.05 -10.39 1.11
CA PHE A 116 1.51 -11.02 -0.13
C PHE A 116 0.43 -11.08 -1.22
N LYS A 117 -0.80 -11.49 -0.86
CA LYS A 117 -1.93 -11.57 -1.80
C LYS A 117 -2.32 -10.21 -2.37
N SER A 118 -2.28 -9.15 -1.57
CA SER A 118 -2.64 -7.81 -2.04
C SER A 118 -1.68 -7.31 -3.12
N PHE A 119 -0.38 -7.56 -2.95
CA PHE A 119 0.61 -7.26 -3.96
C PHE A 119 0.48 -8.14 -5.22
N CYS A 120 0.19 -9.44 -5.07
CA CYS A 120 -0.11 -10.30 -6.23
C CYS A 120 -1.33 -9.79 -7.01
N PHE A 121 -2.37 -9.33 -6.30
CA PHE A 121 -3.56 -8.76 -6.90
C PHE A 121 -3.25 -7.49 -7.71
N ARG A 122 -2.42 -6.58 -7.16
CA ARG A 122 -1.96 -5.39 -7.88
C ARG A 122 -1.20 -5.74 -9.16
N ALA A 123 -0.25 -6.68 -9.08
CA ALA A 123 0.52 -7.13 -10.24
C ALA A 123 -0.38 -7.72 -11.34
N TYR A 124 -1.34 -8.57 -10.96
CA TYR A 124 -2.32 -9.15 -11.89
C TYR A 124 -3.21 -8.10 -12.55
N LYS A 125 -3.72 -7.13 -11.78
CA LYS A 125 -4.52 -6.02 -12.30
C LYS A 125 -3.74 -5.18 -13.31
N GLU A 126 -2.48 -4.90 -13.04
CA GLU A 126 -1.63 -4.15 -13.96
C GLU A 126 -1.37 -4.91 -15.27
N GLU A 127 -1.09 -6.21 -15.20
CA GLU A 127 -0.93 -7.06 -16.39
C GLU A 127 -2.23 -7.11 -17.21
N SER A 128 -3.39 -7.19 -16.55
CA SER A 128 -4.69 -7.23 -17.21
C SER A 128 -4.99 -5.92 -17.96
N VAL A 129 -4.75 -4.76 -17.32
CA VAL A 129 -4.92 -3.44 -17.96
C VAL A 129 -3.94 -3.25 -19.12
N ARG A 130 -2.68 -3.67 -18.96
CA ARG A 130 -1.68 -3.62 -20.04
C ARG A 130 -2.07 -4.50 -21.22
N SER A 131 -2.63 -5.70 -20.97
CA SER A 131 -3.13 -6.60 -22.02
C SER A 131 -4.30 -5.98 -22.78
N GLU A 132 -5.27 -5.40 -22.06
CA GLU A 132 -6.43 -4.74 -22.67
C GLU A 132 -6.02 -3.51 -23.51
N TRP A 133 -5.00 -2.76 -23.09
CA TRP A 133 -4.46 -1.64 -23.86
C TRP A 133 -3.61 -2.08 -25.05
N SER A 134 -2.85 -3.17 -24.93
CA SER A 134 -2.11 -3.73 -26.07
C SER A 134 -3.05 -4.30 -27.15
N ASP A 135 -4.20 -4.83 -26.74
CA ASP A 135 -5.24 -5.30 -27.67
C ASP A 135 -6.05 -4.12 -28.28
N ALA A 136 -6.13 -2.99 -27.58
CA ALA A 136 -6.79 -1.77 -28.06
C ALA A 136 -5.95 -0.97 -29.08
N GLU A 137 -4.62 -1.17 -29.16
CA GLU A 137 -3.74 -0.52 -30.16
C GLU A 137 -3.70 -1.25 -31.52
N ILE A 138 -4.50 -2.31 -31.73
CA ILE A 138 -4.65 -2.98 -33.03
C ILE A 138 -6.08 -2.77 -33.57
N ILE A 139 -6.44 -1.53 -33.94
CA ILE A 139 -7.45 -1.21 -34.98
C ILE A 139 -7.04 0.05 -35.74
#